data_AF-A0A958J3Q2-F1
#
_entry.id   AF-A0A958J3Q2-F1
#
_cell.length_a   1.000
_cell.length_b   1.000
_cell.length_c   1.000
_cell.angle_alpha   90.00
_cell.angle_beta   90.00
_cell.angle_gamma   90.00
#
_symmetry.space_group_name_H-M   'P 1'
#
loop_
_entity.id
_entity.type
_entity.pdbx_description
1 polymer ?
#
loop_
_entity_poly.entity_id
_entity_poly.type
_entity_poly.pdbx_seq_one_letter_code
_entity_poly.pdbx_strand_id
1 'polypeptide(L)' 'MSSWHYLKPCYLPEYSPDLNPIEGIWRVLKDRFLTNWMAKTSGQLIERICLAIRSFASIEHLTVH' A
#
# COMPACT_ATOMS: atom_id res chain seq x y z
N MET A 1 -28.51 10.26 -0.36
CA MET A 1 -27.94 8.97 0.08
C MET A 1 -26.92 8.52 -0.97
N SER A 2 -25.66 8.36 -0.56
CA SER A 2 -24.51 8.25 -1.46
C SER A 2 -24.39 6.89 -2.15
N SER A 3 -23.99 6.92 -3.42
CA SER A 3 -23.91 5.80 -4.36
C SER A 3 -22.76 4.84 -4.06
N TRP A 4 -23.00 3.81 -3.25
CA TRP A 4 -22.09 2.67 -3.04
C TRP A 4 -22.42 1.45 -3.94
N HIS A 5 -23.27 1.64 -4.95
CA HIS A 5 -24.00 0.58 -5.65
C HIS A 5 -23.18 -0.40 -6.51
N TYR A 6 -21.86 -0.22 -6.68
CA TYR A 6 -21.03 -1.08 -7.55
C TYR A 6 -19.90 -1.84 -6.84
N LEU A 7 -19.71 -1.66 -5.53
CA LEU A 7 -18.69 -2.41 -4.78
C LEU A 7 -19.28 -3.74 -4.32
N LYS A 8 -18.69 -4.85 -4.76
CA LYS A 8 -19.01 -6.19 -4.23
C LYS A 8 -17.97 -6.55 -3.17
N PRO A 9 -18.36 -6.79 -1.91
CA PRO A 9 -17.43 -7.26 -0.91
C PRO A 9 -16.92 -8.66 -1.30
N CYS A 10 -15.61 -8.86 -1.22
CA CYS A 10 -15.00 -10.18 -1.36
C CYS A 10 -14.80 -10.78 0.02
N TYR A 11 -15.12 -12.07 0.18
CA TYR A 11 -14.85 -12.79 1.41
C TYR A 11 -13.34 -12.92 1.65
N LEU A 12 -12.89 -12.57 2.84
CA LEU A 12 -11.53 -12.78 3.32
C LEU A 12 -11.62 -13.66 4.57
N PRO A 13 -11.02 -14.87 4.57
CA PRO A 13 -11.01 -15.72 5.75
C PRO A 13 -10.27 -15.06 6.92
N GLU A 14 -10.66 -15.43 8.13
CA GLU A 14 -9.96 -15.00 9.34
C GLU A 14 -8.49 -15.46 9.35
N TYR A 15 -7.64 -14.69 10.04
CA TYR A 15 -6.19 -14.97 10.19
C TYR A 15 -5.44 -15.26 8.87
N SER A 16 -5.94 -14.73 7.74
CA SER A 16 -5.37 -14.97 6.41
C SER A 16 -4.71 -13.70 5.84
N PRO A 17 -3.63 -13.19 6.46
CA PRO A 17 -2.94 -11.98 5.98
C PRO A 17 -2.38 -12.19 4.57
N ASP A 18 -1.98 -13.42 4.22
CA ASP A 18 -1.47 -13.76 2.90
C ASP A 18 -2.52 -13.58 1.78
N LEU A 19 -3.81 -13.66 2.13
CA LEU A 19 -4.91 -13.45 1.19
C LEU A 19 -5.37 -11.98 1.14
N ASN A 20 -4.86 -11.12 2.02
CA ASN A 20 -5.20 -9.71 2.06
C ASN A 20 -4.21 -8.88 1.22
N PRO A 21 -4.60 -8.35 0.03
CA PRO A 21 -3.66 -7.71 -0.88
C PRO A 21 -2.92 -6.50 -0.28
N ILE A 22 -3.52 -5.82 0.71
CA ILE A 22 -2.88 -4.68 1.38
C ILE A 22 -1.61 -5.10 2.13
N GLU A 23 -1.50 -6.35 2.60
CA GLU A 23 -0.31 -6.86 3.29
C GLU A 23 0.91 -6.88 2.38
N GLY A 24 0.72 -7.15 1.08
CA GLY A 24 1.78 -7.05 0.08
C GLY A 24 2.31 -5.62 -0.04
N ILE A 25 1.42 -4.64 -0.07
CA ILE A 25 1.78 -3.21 -0.09
C ILE A 25 2.53 -2.85 1.20
N TRP A 26 2.03 -3.27 2.36
CA TRP A 26 2.70 -3.03 3.64
C TRP A 26 4.09 -3.66 3.73
N ARG A 27 4.26 -4.87 3.20
CA ARG A 27 5.55 -5.54 3.16
C ARG A 27 6.56 -4.72 2.35
N VAL A 28 6.20 -4.29 1.15
CA VAL A 28 7.08 -3.47 0.28
C VAL A 28 7.38 -2.11 0.91
N LEU A 29 6.38 -1.46 1.51
CA LEU A 29 6.56 -0.19 2.21
C LEU A 29 7.57 -0.30 3.36
N LYS A 30 7.36 -1.30 4.23
CA LYS A 30 8.25 -1.55 5.37
C LYS A 30 9.67 -1.83 4.90
N ASP A 31 9.84 -2.77 3.97
CA ASP A 31 11.13 -3.25 3.50
C ASP A 31 11.94 -2.19 2.72
N ARG A 32 11.30 -1.46 1.79
CA ARG A 32 12.01 -0.59 0.85
C ARG A 32 12.00 0.89 1.21
N PHE A 33 10.99 1.37 1.93
CA PHE A 33 10.79 2.81 2.15
C PHE A 33 10.98 3.24 3.60
N LEU A 34 10.70 2.34 4.55
CA LEU A 34 10.75 2.63 5.99
C LEU A 34 11.91 1.93 6.71
N THR A 35 12.57 0.94 6.11
CA THR A 35 13.77 0.32 6.67
C THR A 35 14.84 1.37 6.96
N ASN A 36 15.36 1.34 8.19
CA ASN A 36 16.38 2.27 8.67
C ASN A 36 16.00 3.76 8.54
N TRP A 37 14.70 4.07 8.53
CA TRP A 37 14.18 5.41 8.45
C TRP A 37 13.15 5.64 9.57
N MET A 38 13.22 6.78 10.25
CA MET A 38 12.32 7.12 11.35
C MET A 38 11.74 8.53 11.15
N ALA A 39 10.42 8.64 11.23
CA ALA A 39 9.73 9.92 11.18
C ALA A 39 9.80 10.63 12.53
N LYS A 40 10.04 11.93 12.55
CA LYS A 40 9.97 12.79 13.75
C LYS A 40 8.59 13.43 13.93
N THR A 41 7.79 13.46 12.86
CA THR A 41 6.42 13.99 12.85
C THR A 41 5.53 13.10 12.01
N SER A 42 4.21 13.18 12.25
CA SER A 42 3.21 12.51 11.40
C SER A 42 3.27 13.00 9.96
N GLY A 43 3.54 14.29 9.72
CA GLY A 43 3.69 14.85 8.37
C GLY A 43 4.80 14.18 7.57
N GLN A 44 5.97 13.98 8.18
CA GLN A 44 7.08 13.28 7.53
C GLN A 44 6.72 11.84 7.17
N LEU A 45 6.02 11.12 8.06
CA LEU A 45 5.55 9.77 7.79
C LEU A 45 4.57 9.74 6.61
N ILE A 46 3.58 10.64 6.60
CA ILE A 46 2.59 10.75 5.53
C ILE A 46 3.27 11.04 4.19
N GLU A 47 4.16 12.01 4.14
CA GLU A 47 4.89 12.37 2.91
C GLU A 47 5.70 11.19 2.36
N ARG A 48 6.42 10.47 3.24
CA ARG A 48 7.21 9.29 2.88
C ARG A 48 6.32 8.16 2.33
N ILE A 49 5.19 7.89 2.98
CA ILE A 49 4.23 6.88 2.52
C ILE A 49 3.63 7.29 1.17
N CYS A 50 3.20 8.54 1.01
CA CYS A 50 2.66 9.03 -0.26
C CYS A 50 3.69 8.96 -1.40
N LEU A 51 4.96 9.26 -1.12
CA LEU A 51 6.04 9.09 -2.10
C LEU A 51 6.18 7.62 -2.52
N ALA A 52 6.16 6.71 -1.55
CA ALA A 52 6.27 5.28 -1.81
C ALA A 52 5.10 4.76 -2.65
N ILE A 53 3.87 5.12 -2.29
CA ILE A 53 2.66 4.73 -3.05
C ILE A 53 2.71 5.27 -4.48
N ARG A 54 3.13 6.53 -4.68
CA ARG A 54 3.32 7.10 -6.03
C ARG A 54 4.37 6.31 -6.83
N SER A 55 5.43 5.84 -6.19
CA SER A 55 6.45 5.03 -6.88
C SER A 55 5.88 3.71 -7.42
N PHE A 56 4.90 3.10 -6.72
CA PHE A 56 4.24 1.88 -7.22
C PHE A 56 3.47 2.14 -8.50
N ALA A 57 2.78 3.28 -8.60
CA ALA A 57 2.04 3.66 -9.80
C ALA A 57 2.96 3.98 -11.00
N SER A 58 4.21 4.36 -10.76
CA SER A 58 5.19 4.63 -11.83
C SER A 58 6.00 3.40 -12.28
N ILE A 59 5.95 2.29 -11.53
CA ILE A 59 6.72 1.06 -11.84
C ILE A 59 6.11 0.28 -13.01
N GLU A 60 4.84 0.51 -13.39
CA GLU A 60 4.21 -0.20 -14.53
C GLU A 60 4.88 0.04 -15.89
N HIS A 61 5.71 1.07 -16.04
CA HIS A 61 6.29 1.43 -17.35
C HIS A 61 7.64 0.78 -17.68
N LEU A 62 8.23 -0.02 -16.76
CA LEU A 62 9.61 -0.52 -16.89
C LEU A 62 9.78 -2.06 -16.82
N THR A 63 8.71 -2.85 -16.73
CA THR A 63 8.79 -4.33 -16.70
C THR A 63 8.12 -5.00 -17.88
N VAL A 64 8.41 -4.52 -19.09
CA VAL A 64 8.20 -5.26 -20.35
C VAL A 64 9.49 -5.26 -21.16
N HIS A 65 10.50 -5.99 -20.69
CA HIS A 65 11.64 -6.46 -21.49
C HIS A 65 12.12 -7.81 -20.97
#